data_AF-A0A7V4Y227-F1
#
_entry.id   AF-A0A7V4Y227-F1
#
_cell.length_a   1.000
_cell.length_b   1.000
_cell.length_c   1.000
_cell.angle_alpha   90.00
_cell.angle_beta   90.00
_cell.angle_gamma   90.00
#
_symmetry.space_group_name_H-M   'P 1'
#
loop_
_entity.id
_entity.type
_entity.pdbx_description
1 polymer ?
#
loop_
_entity_poly.entity_id
_entity_poly.type
_entity_poly.pdbx_seq_one_letter_code
_entity_poly.pdbx_strand_id
1 'polypeptide(L)' 'MPVYDPHAIEPKWQQYWETNKTFRALDHSPKPKLYVLDMFPYPSGEGLHVGHPEGYTATDMYCRYQR' A
#
# COMPACT_ATOMS: atom_id res chain seq x y z
N MET A 1 17.18 18.13 17.23
CA MET A 1 16.74 17.03 16.35
C MET A 1 16.12 17.66 15.12
N PRO A 2 16.37 17.16 13.90
CA PRO A 2 15.66 17.64 12.73
C PRO A 2 14.15 17.40 12.91
N VAL A 3 13.34 18.35 12.45
CA VAL A 3 11.87 18.25 12.47
C VAL A 3 11.44 17.19 11.44
N TYR A 4 10.42 16.41 11.77
CA TYR A 4 9.84 15.44 10.84
C TYR A 4 9.16 16.15 9.66
N ASP A 5 9.55 15.78 8.44
CA ASP A 5 8.97 16.30 7.19
C ASP A 5 8.49 15.13 6.31
N PRO A 6 7.17 14.84 6.27
CA PRO A 6 6.63 13.77 5.45
C PRO A 6 6.83 14.02 3.95
N HIS A 7 6.84 15.28 3.50
CA HIS A 7 6.99 15.60 2.08
C HIS A 7 8.35 15.22 1.52
N ALA A 8 9.39 15.23 2.37
CA ALA A 8 10.72 14.72 2.00
C ALA A 8 10.84 13.19 2.13
N ILE A 9 10.08 12.56 3.03
CA ILE A 9 10.24 11.16 3.41
C ILE A 9 9.36 10.21 2.58
N GLU A 10 8.09 10.56 2.36
CA GLU A 10 7.12 9.69 1.70
C GLU A 10 7.48 9.39 0.24
N PRO A 11 7.82 10.37 -0.61
CA PRO A 11 8.16 10.10 -2.01
C PRO A 11 9.39 9.21 -2.15
N LYS A 12 10.38 9.39 -1.26
CA LYS A 12 11.60 8.57 -1.22
C LYS A 12 11.26 7.09 -1.03
N TRP A 13 10.39 6.76 -0.09
CA TRP A 13 10.04 5.37 0.20
C TRP A 13 9.10 4.77 -0.83
N GLN A 14 8.14 5.54 -1.34
CA GLN A 14 7.28 5.12 -2.45
C GLN A 14 8.12 4.76 -3.68
N GLN A 15 9.09 5.62 -4.05
CA GLN A 15 10.01 5.36 -5.16
C GLN A 15 10.90 4.14 -4.92
N TYR A 16 11.42 3.97 -3.70
CA TYR A 16 12.20 2.80 -3.34
C TYR A 16 11.37 1.52 -3.49
N TRP A 17 10.13 1.49 -2.98
CA TRP A 17 9.27 0.32 -3.07
C TRP A 17 8.92 -0.03 -4.52
N GLU A 18 8.61 0.96 -5.34
CA GLU A 18 8.31 0.78 -6.76
C GLU A 18 9.53 0.21 -7.50
N THR A 19 10.69 0.86 -7.34
CA THR A 19 11.94 0.49 -8.02
C THR A 19 12.37 -0.94 -7.68
N ASN A 20 12.28 -1.31 -6.41
CA ASN A 20 12.66 -2.65 -5.93
C ASN A 20 11.53 -3.68 -6.10
N LYS A 21 10.38 -3.28 -6.68
CA LYS A 21 9.18 -4.11 -6.79
C LYS A 21 8.82 -4.75 -5.45
N THR A 22 8.94 -3.98 -4.38
CA THR A 22 8.92 -4.47 -3.01
C THR A 22 7.65 -5.27 -2.75
N PHE A 23 6.47 -4.87 -3.24
CA PHE A 23 5.21 -5.58 -2.97
C PHE A 23 4.81 -6.61 -4.03
N ARG A 24 5.68 -6.92 -5.01
CA ARG A 24 5.40 -7.95 -6.01
C ARG A 24 5.43 -9.34 -5.37
N ALA A 25 4.31 -10.05 -5.40
CA ALA A 25 4.22 -11.46 -5.00
C ALA A 25 4.88 -12.38 -6.05
N LEU A 26 5.43 -13.51 -5.61
CA LEU A 26 6.03 -14.54 -6.45
C LEU A 26 5.15 -15.80 -6.43
N ASP A 27 4.85 -16.38 -7.60
CA ASP A 27 3.92 -17.51 -7.74
C ASP A 27 4.37 -18.78 -7.00
N HIS A 28 5.67 -18.99 -6.87
CA HIS A 28 6.27 -20.17 -6.22
C HIS A 28 7.06 -19.80 -4.95
N SER A 29 6.58 -18.80 -4.21
CA SER A 29 7.17 -18.44 -2.92
C SER A 29 7.06 -19.59 -1.92
N PRO A 30 8.11 -19.87 -1.10
CA PRO A 30 8.02 -20.83 -0.01
C PRO A 30 7.20 -20.31 1.19
N LYS A 31 6.83 -19.01 1.19
CA LYS A 31 6.01 -18.42 2.25
C LYS A 31 4.54 -18.85 2.11
N PRO A 32 3.78 -18.93 3.22
CA PRO A 32 2.33 -19.16 3.16
C PRO A 32 1.63 -18.15 2.25
N LYS A 33 0.77 -18.64 1.35
CA LYS A 33 0.01 -17.80 0.43
C LYS A 33 -1.09 -17.04 1.18
N LEU A 34 -1.14 -15.73 0.98
CA LEU A 34 -2.23 -14.87 1.43
C LEU A 34 -2.68 -14.00 0.26
N TYR A 35 -3.99 -13.93 0.03
CA TYR A 35 -4.59 -13.03 -0.94
C TYR A 35 -5.65 -12.19 -0.23
N VAL A 36 -5.44 -10.89 -0.23
CA VAL A 36 -6.34 -9.91 0.38
C VAL A 36 -6.78 -8.99 -0.75
N LEU A 37 -8.10 -8.81 -0.89
CA LEU A 37 -8.71 -8.05 -1.97
C LEU A 37 -9.65 -7.02 -1.38
N ASP A 38 -9.46 -5.77 -1.78
CA ASP A 38 -10.38 -4.68 -1.47
C ASP A 38 -11.33 -4.42 -2.65
N MET A 39 -12.44 -3.75 -2.37
CA MET A 39 -13.40 -3.36 -3.40
C MET A 39 -12.78 -2.28 -4.28
N PHE A 40 -12.64 -2.58 -5.57
CA PHE A 40 -12.18 -1.59 -6.54
C PHE A 40 -13.13 -0.39 -6.58
N PRO A 41 -12.60 0.84 -6.61
CA PRO A 41 -13.44 2.02 -6.61
C PRO A 41 -14.15 2.15 -7.96
N TYR A 42 -15.44 2.49 -7.94
CA TYR A 42 -16.15 2.88 -9.15
C TYR A 42 -15.69 4.30 -9.55
N PRO A 43 -15.36 4.57 -10.83
CA PRO A 43 -14.81 5.85 -11.27
C PRO A 43 -15.92 6.92 -11.42
N SER A 44 -16.61 7.27 -10.33
CA SER A 44 -17.78 8.18 -10.31
C SER A 44 -17.47 9.66 -10.15
N GLY A 45 -16.22 10.09 -9.95
CA GLY A 45 -15.88 11.49 -9.71
C GLY A 45 -14.37 11.79 -9.64
N GLU A 46 -14.01 13.01 -9.22
CA GLU A 46 -12.62 13.41 -9.02
C GLU A 46 -12.00 12.71 -7.80
N GLY A 47 -11.32 11.59 -8.04
CA GLY A 47 -10.45 10.95 -7.07
C GLY A 47 -11.17 10.15 -5.98
N LEU A 48 -10.48 10.00 -4.84
CA LEU A 48 -10.91 9.18 -3.72
C LEU A 48 -11.59 10.04 -2.65
N HIS A 49 -12.85 9.75 -2.31
CA HIS A 49 -13.47 10.26 -1.09
C HIS A 49 -12.93 9.56 0.17
N VAL A 50 -13.12 10.15 1.36
CA VAL A 50 -12.59 9.68 2.66
C VAL A 50 -12.92 8.23 3.03
N GLY A 51 -14.04 7.67 2.56
CA GLY A 51 -14.33 6.24 2.76
C GLY A 51 -13.38 5.27 2.05
N HIS A 52 -12.73 5.68 0.94
CA HIS A 52 -11.76 4.83 0.25
C HIS A 52 -10.47 4.60 1.04
N PRO A 53 -9.76 5.65 1.53
CA PRO A 53 -8.56 5.44 2.33
C PRO A 53 -8.85 4.72 3.64
N GLU A 54 -10.07 4.83 4.22
CA GLU A 54 -10.45 4.04 5.40
C GLU A 54 -10.34 2.53 5.13
N GLY A 55 -11.02 2.05 4.08
CA GLY A 55 -10.95 0.63 3.68
C GLY A 55 -9.54 0.22 3.25
N TYR A 56 -8.94 0.97 2.33
CA TYR A 56 -7.66 0.62 1.71
C TYR A 56 -6.50 0.62 2.72
N THR A 57 -6.52 1.53 3.69
CA THR A 57 -5.47 1.58 4.73
C THR A 57 -5.59 0.40 5.68
N ALA A 58 -6.80 0.04 6.12
CA ALA A 58 -6.99 -1.12 7.00
C ALA A 58 -6.54 -2.42 6.30
N THR A 59 -6.90 -2.58 5.03
CA THR A 59 -6.47 -3.69 4.19
C THR A 59 -4.93 -3.72 4.03
N ASP A 60 -4.30 -2.59 3.71
CA ASP A 60 -2.83 -2.50 3.55
C ASP A 60 -2.08 -2.77 4.88
N MET A 61 -2.62 -2.30 6.02
CA MET A 61 -2.08 -2.60 7.35
C MET A 61 -2.04 -4.10 7.62
N TYR A 62 -3.13 -4.81 7.34
CA TYR A 62 -3.18 -6.27 7.50
C TYR A 62 -2.21 -6.99 6.55
N CYS A 63 -2.15 -6.57 5.28
CA CYS A 63 -1.20 -7.11 4.30
C CYS A 63 0.26 -6.94 4.76
N ARG A 64 0.62 -5.79 5.34
CA ARG A 64 1.96 -5.53 5.88
C ARG A 64 2.26 -6.34 7.14
N TYR A 65 1.27 -6.53 8.01
CA TYR A 65 1.41 -7.36 9.21
C TYR A 65 1.71 -8.83 8.87
N GLN A 66 1.06 -9.37 7.83
CA GLN A 66 1.18 -10.78 7.44
C GLN A 66 2.45 -11.11 6.63
N ARG A 67 3.30 -10.13 6.31
CA ARG A 67 4.37 -10.25 5.31
C ARG A 67 5.73 -10.64 5.89
#